data_AF-A0AAC9JFK7-F1
#
_entry.id   AF-A0AAC9JFK7-F1
#
_cell.length_a   1.000
_cell.length_b   1.000
_cell.length_c   1.000
_cell.angle_alpha   90.00
_cell.angle_beta   90.00
_cell.angle_gamma   90.00
#
_symmetry.space_group_name_H-M   'P 1'
#
loop_
_entity.id
_entity.type
_entity.pdbx_description
1 polymer ?
#
loop_
_entity_poly.entity_id
_entity_poly.type
_entity_poly.pdbx_seq_one_letter_code
_entity_poly.pdbx_strand_id
1 'polypeptide(L)'
;MQILEKKYDAANQVATSNFKKLSDSMPVELDRKEAKIATRLTKANMPVMKKLNRLYELMDDLSKHVQMFTPCAKGCNYCCTYPVTLSDIEIQKIENVTGVNRKAIIVKQEREKFTPCPFLKSGACSIYDARPFVCRRHVTMTETNEWCKPENAFEYSFPLLSFTEINKSYDLIRVESGNPSLVDIRDVF
;
A
#
# COMPACT_ATOMS: atom_id res chain seq x y z
N MET A 1 8.15 27.07 -14.20
CA MET A 1 8.03 27.01 -12.73
C MET A 1 6.61 27.38 -12.27
N GLN A 2 6.15 28.62 -12.46
CA GLN A 2 4.80 29.09 -12.04
C GLN A 2 3.60 28.27 -12.54
N ILE A 3 3.67 27.69 -13.74
CA ILE A 3 2.56 26.87 -14.28
C ILE A 3 2.47 25.52 -13.56
N LEU A 4 3.61 24.91 -13.22
CA LEU A 4 3.65 23.61 -12.54
C LEU A 4 3.24 23.75 -11.07
N GLU A 5 3.67 24.82 -10.41
CA GLU A 5 3.21 25.16 -9.04
C GLU A 5 1.69 25.36 -8.99
N LYS A 6 1.11 26.13 -9.92
CA LYS A 6 -0.35 26.30 -10.01
C LYS A 6 -1.08 24.97 -10.22
N LYS A 7 -0.53 24.07 -11.06
CA LYS A 7 -1.08 22.73 -11.26
C LYS A 7 -1.01 21.89 -9.98
N TYR A 8 0.11 21.95 -9.28
CA TYR A 8 0.29 21.30 -7.98
C TYR A 8 -0.71 21.80 -6.96
N ASP A 9 -0.85 23.11 -6.79
CA ASP A 9 -1.77 23.71 -5.82
C ASP A 9 -3.21 23.28 -6.07
N ALA A 10 -3.65 23.28 -7.33
CA ALA A 10 -4.97 22.80 -7.72
C ALA A 10 -5.16 21.31 -7.39
N ALA A 11 -4.18 20.46 -7.74
CA ALA A 11 -4.24 19.03 -7.43
C ALA A 11 -4.22 18.75 -5.92
N ASN A 12 -3.47 19.54 -5.15
CA ASN A 12 -3.36 19.41 -3.72
C ASN A 12 -4.66 19.85 -3.00
N GLN A 13 -5.33 20.88 -3.53
CA GLN A 13 -6.67 21.26 -3.08
C GLN A 13 -7.68 20.13 -3.34
N VAL A 14 -7.65 19.49 -4.51
CA VAL A 14 -8.48 18.32 -4.80
C VAL A 14 -8.18 17.18 -3.84
N ALA A 15 -6.90 16.85 -3.62
CA ALA A 15 -6.50 15.79 -2.69
C ALA A 15 -7.00 16.05 -1.26
N THR A 16 -6.89 17.28 -0.79
CA THR A 16 -7.38 17.70 0.52
C THR A 16 -8.91 17.61 0.60
N SER A 17 -9.62 18.05 -0.43
CA SER A 17 -11.08 17.94 -0.52
C SER A 17 -11.56 16.49 -0.51
N ASN A 18 -10.90 15.63 -1.30
CA ASN A 18 -11.21 14.21 -1.38
C ASN A 18 -10.93 13.51 -0.04
N PHE A 19 -9.85 13.84 0.65
CA PHE A 19 -9.60 13.34 2.00
C PHE A 19 -10.70 13.74 2.98
N LYS A 20 -11.13 15.00 2.95
CA LYS A 20 -12.25 15.47 3.80
C LYS A 20 -13.53 14.70 3.51
N LYS A 21 -13.91 14.57 2.23
CA LYS A 21 -15.10 13.81 1.82
C LYS A 21 -15.02 12.34 2.21
N LEU A 22 -13.85 11.71 2.08
CA LEU A 22 -13.61 10.35 2.53
C LEU A 22 -13.84 10.22 4.04
N SER A 23 -13.26 11.13 4.83
CA SER A 23 -13.44 11.15 6.29
C SER A 23 -14.90 11.35 6.68
N ASP A 24 -15.59 12.31 6.05
CA ASP A 24 -16.99 12.65 6.37
C ASP A 24 -17.97 11.53 5.98
N SER A 25 -17.63 10.73 4.96
CA SER A 25 -18.48 9.65 4.43
C SER A 25 -18.10 8.26 4.91
N MET A 26 -17.09 8.13 5.78
CA MET A 26 -16.59 6.82 6.24
C MET A 26 -17.73 6.03 6.92
N PRO A 27 -18.03 4.80 6.47
CA PRO A 27 -19.07 4.00 7.09
C PRO A 27 -18.73 3.71 8.55
N VAL A 28 -19.68 3.99 9.45
CA VAL A 28 -19.51 3.79 10.92
C VAL A 28 -19.05 2.37 11.26
N GLU A 29 -19.48 1.37 10.50
CA GLU A 29 -19.03 -0.01 10.71
C GLU A 29 -17.54 -0.19 10.40
N LEU A 30 -17.04 0.38 9.30
CA LEU A 30 -15.64 0.30 8.91
C LEU A 30 -14.75 1.07 9.88
N ASP A 31 -15.19 2.26 10.30
CA ASP A 31 -14.50 3.06 11.33
C ASP A 31 -14.38 2.29 12.65
N ARG A 32 -15.46 1.65 13.10
CA ARG A 32 -15.44 0.78 14.28
C ARG A 32 -14.57 -0.47 14.13
N LYS A 33 -14.45 -1.02 12.91
CA LYS A 33 -13.56 -2.16 12.63
C LYS A 33 -12.11 -1.72 12.70
N GLU A 34 -11.76 -0.59 12.08
CA GLU A 34 -10.44 0.05 12.14
C GLU A 34 -10.06 0.31 13.60
N ALA A 35 -10.88 1.03 14.37
CA ALA A 35 -10.57 1.38 15.76
C ALA A 35 -10.33 0.18 16.70
N LYS A 36 -10.78 -1.03 16.32
CA LYS A 36 -10.67 -2.25 17.12
C LYS A 36 -9.70 -3.28 16.54
N ILE A 37 -9.15 -3.10 15.34
CA ILE A 37 -8.45 -4.17 14.63
C ILE A 37 -7.20 -4.63 15.40
N ALA A 38 -6.39 -3.71 15.92
CA ALA A 38 -5.15 -4.09 16.62
C ALA A 38 -5.46 -4.90 17.88
N THR A 39 -6.35 -4.40 18.74
CA THR A 39 -6.77 -5.11 19.96
C THR A 39 -7.34 -6.49 19.65
N ARG A 40 -8.15 -6.62 18.59
CA ARG A 40 -8.73 -7.91 18.17
C ARG A 40 -7.66 -8.89 17.73
N LEU A 41 -6.72 -8.45 16.88
CA LEU A 41 -5.67 -9.32 16.35
C LEU A 41 -4.67 -9.72 17.43
N THR A 42 -4.29 -8.81 18.33
CA THR A 42 -3.37 -9.13 19.44
C THR A 42 -3.96 -10.16 20.40
N LYS A 43 -5.25 -10.05 20.74
CA LYS A 43 -5.93 -10.99 21.66
C LYS A 43 -6.29 -12.32 21.01
N ALA A 44 -6.30 -12.40 19.69
CA ALA A 44 -6.71 -13.61 18.99
C ALA A 44 -5.64 -14.69 19.07
N ASN A 45 -6.03 -15.88 19.54
CA ASN A 45 -5.21 -17.09 19.44
C ASN A 45 -5.35 -17.68 18.03
N MET A 46 -4.54 -17.21 17.09
CA MET A 46 -4.51 -17.72 15.72
C MET A 46 -3.13 -17.52 15.06
N PRO A 47 -2.81 -18.29 14.01
CA PRO A 47 -1.54 -18.13 13.29
C PRO A 47 -1.34 -16.71 12.77
N VAL A 48 -0.10 -16.21 12.81
CA VAL A 48 0.27 -14.85 12.37
C VAL A 48 -0.14 -14.57 10.92
N MET A 49 -0.02 -15.56 10.01
CA MET A 49 -0.49 -15.45 8.63
C MET A 49 -2.00 -15.18 8.54
N LYS A 50 -2.79 -15.79 9.44
CA LYS A 50 -4.24 -15.56 9.51
C LYS A 50 -4.55 -14.15 10.01
N LYS A 51 -3.75 -13.62 10.95
CA LYS A 51 -3.87 -12.21 11.39
C LYS A 51 -3.58 -11.24 10.24
N LEU A 52 -2.53 -11.48 9.45
CA LEU A 52 -2.21 -10.69 8.25
C LEU A 52 -3.36 -10.72 7.24
N ASN A 53 -3.92 -11.90 6.96
CA ASN A 53 -5.06 -12.03 6.05
C ASN A 53 -6.28 -11.22 6.55
N ARG A 54 -6.61 -11.28 7.85
CA ARG A 54 -7.70 -10.49 8.43
C ARG A 54 -7.45 -8.98 8.36
N LEU A 55 -6.21 -8.55 8.55
CA LEU A 55 -5.84 -7.15 8.37
C LEU A 55 -6.07 -6.72 6.91
N TYR A 56 -5.63 -7.53 5.95
CA TYR A 56 -5.80 -7.22 4.53
C TYR A 56 -7.25 -7.27 4.06
N GLU A 57 -8.07 -8.19 4.58
CA GLU A 57 -9.52 -8.20 4.35
C GLU A 57 -10.15 -6.85 4.75
N LEU A 58 -9.78 -6.31 5.93
CA LEU A 58 -10.26 -4.99 6.35
C LEU A 58 -9.74 -3.87 5.45
N MET A 59 -8.47 -3.91 5.05
CA MET A 59 -7.90 -2.93 4.12
C MET A 59 -8.62 -2.96 2.77
N ASP A 60 -9.00 -4.14 2.29
CA ASP A 60 -9.73 -4.31 1.02
C ASP A 60 -11.17 -3.79 1.15
N ASP A 61 -11.82 -3.99 2.30
CA ASP A 61 -13.13 -3.40 2.59
C ASP A 61 -13.07 -1.87 2.66
N LEU A 62 -12.04 -1.30 3.31
CA LEU A 62 -11.81 0.14 3.31
C LEU A 62 -11.50 0.66 1.91
N SER A 63 -10.73 -0.09 1.13
CA SER A 63 -10.37 0.28 -0.24
C SER A 63 -11.60 0.43 -1.14
N LYS A 64 -12.64 -0.39 -0.95
CA LYS A 64 -13.91 -0.25 -1.69
C LYS A 64 -14.56 1.13 -1.46
N HIS A 65 -14.48 1.66 -0.24
CA HIS A 65 -14.97 3.00 0.08
C HIS A 65 -14.03 4.10 -0.48
N VAL A 66 -12.72 3.90 -0.33
CA VAL A 66 -11.69 4.82 -0.82
C VAL A 66 -11.74 5.01 -2.34
N GLN A 67 -12.12 3.99 -3.11
CA GLN A 67 -12.23 4.03 -4.58
C GLN A 67 -13.09 5.17 -5.14
N MET A 68 -14.02 5.72 -4.35
CA MET A 68 -14.83 6.88 -4.75
C MET A 68 -14.05 8.21 -4.80
N PHE A 69 -12.86 8.25 -4.19
CA PHE A 69 -12.07 9.46 -3.96
C PHE A 69 -10.66 9.36 -4.55
N THR A 70 -10.35 8.28 -5.27
CA THR A 70 -9.04 8.02 -5.85
C THR A 70 -9.14 7.51 -7.29
N PRO A 71 -8.20 7.88 -8.18
CA PRO A 71 -8.07 7.29 -9.51
C PRO A 71 -7.35 5.93 -9.47
N CYS A 72 -6.93 5.46 -8.29
CA CYS A 72 -6.24 4.18 -8.14
C CYS A 72 -7.19 3.00 -8.35
N ALA A 73 -6.94 2.22 -9.39
CA ALA A 73 -7.66 0.98 -9.69
C ALA A 73 -6.71 -0.10 -10.23
N LYS A 74 -7.21 -1.34 -10.36
CA LYS A 74 -6.50 -2.41 -11.06
C LYS A 74 -6.19 -1.97 -12.50
N GLY A 75 -4.93 -2.10 -12.92
CA GLY A 75 -4.44 -1.60 -14.21
C GLY A 75 -3.67 -0.27 -14.12
N CYS A 76 -3.80 0.49 -13.03
CA CYS A 76 -2.85 1.58 -12.73
C CYS A 76 -1.54 0.98 -12.19
N ASN A 77 -0.40 1.43 -12.71
CA ASN A 77 0.91 0.82 -12.45
C ASN A 77 2.04 1.81 -12.13
N TYR A 78 1.77 3.12 -12.06
CA TYR A 78 2.85 4.11 -11.93
C TYR A 78 3.68 3.91 -10.66
N CYS A 79 3.04 3.56 -9.53
CA CYS A 79 3.75 3.25 -8.30
C CYS A 79 4.46 1.89 -8.32
N CYS A 80 4.27 1.04 -9.34
CA CYS A 80 4.96 -0.23 -9.48
C CYS A 80 6.44 -0.08 -9.86
N THR A 81 6.95 1.14 -10.04
CA THR A 81 8.38 1.42 -10.21
C THR A 81 9.03 1.98 -8.94
N TYR A 82 8.23 2.24 -7.90
CA TYR A 82 8.69 2.82 -6.64
C TYR A 82 9.34 1.76 -5.74
N PRO A 83 10.13 2.18 -4.74
CA PRO A 83 10.51 1.31 -3.63
C PRO A 83 9.32 0.75 -2.89
N VAL A 84 9.32 -0.59 -2.74
CA VAL A 84 8.27 -1.36 -2.09
C VAL A 84 8.95 -2.30 -1.12
N THR A 85 8.77 -2.04 0.17
CA THR A 85 9.31 -2.90 1.23
C THR A 85 8.34 -4.02 1.59
N LEU A 86 8.90 -5.18 1.89
CA LEU A 86 8.22 -6.38 2.36
C LEU A 86 8.76 -6.79 3.73
N SER A 87 7.86 -7.24 4.58
CA SER A 87 8.18 -8.07 5.74
C SER A 87 8.28 -9.55 5.35
N ASP A 88 8.95 -10.36 6.16
CA ASP A 88 9.11 -11.79 5.87
C ASP A 88 7.76 -12.52 5.70
N ILE A 89 6.77 -12.19 6.54
CA ILE A 89 5.43 -12.78 6.45
C ILE A 89 4.70 -12.40 5.14
N GLU A 90 4.97 -11.23 4.57
CA GLU A 90 4.45 -10.86 3.25
C GLU A 90 5.15 -11.61 2.13
N ILE A 91 6.45 -11.85 2.25
CA ILE A 91 7.18 -12.70 1.29
C ILE A 91 6.55 -14.08 1.27
N GLN A 92 6.36 -14.71 2.44
CA GLN A 92 5.70 -16.02 2.54
C GLN A 92 4.30 -16.01 1.93
N LYS A 93 3.53 -14.93 2.15
CA LYS A 93 2.19 -14.80 1.57
C LYS A 93 2.25 -14.72 0.04
N ILE A 94 3.18 -13.95 -0.53
CA ILE A 94 3.36 -13.85 -1.99
C ILE A 94 3.78 -15.20 -2.57
N GLU A 95 4.73 -15.90 -1.95
CA GLU A 95 5.15 -17.25 -2.37
C GLU A 95 3.96 -18.21 -2.38
N ASN A 96 3.18 -18.24 -1.30
CA ASN A 96 2.01 -19.12 -1.17
C ASN A 96 0.92 -18.84 -2.22
N VAL A 97 0.69 -17.58 -2.59
CA VAL A 97 -0.36 -17.20 -3.54
C VAL A 97 0.10 -17.35 -4.98
N THR A 98 1.37 -17.11 -5.27
CA THR A 98 1.88 -16.99 -6.65
C THR A 98 2.68 -18.20 -7.12
N GLY A 99 3.23 -18.99 -6.19
CA GLY A 99 4.22 -20.03 -6.48
C GLY A 99 5.59 -19.49 -6.88
N VAL A 100 5.79 -18.16 -6.93
CA VAL A 100 7.09 -17.54 -7.18
C VAL A 100 7.87 -17.54 -5.88
N ASN A 101 8.97 -18.29 -5.83
CA ASN A 101 9.83 -18.37 -4.64
C ASN A 101 10.77 -17.17 -4.57
N ARG A 102 11.09 -16.73 -3.35
CA ARG A 102 12.16 -15.75 -3.11
C ARG A 102 13.52 -16.29 -3.58
N LYS A 103 14.46 -15.39 -3.89
CA LYS A 103 15.86 -15.74 -4.15
C LYS A 103 16.48 -16.41 -2.91
N ALA A 104 17.32 -17.42 -3.14
CA ALA A 104 18.00 -18.15 -2.06
C ALA A 104 18.89 -17.25 -1.19
N ILE A 105 19.46 -16.20 -1.80
CA ILE A 105 20.25 -15.18 -1.11
C ILE A 105 19.65 -13.82 -1.48
N ILE A 106 19.17 -13.09 -0.48
CA ILE A 106 18.61 -11.75 -0.64
C ILE A 106 19.74 -10.75 -0.39
N VAL A 107 20.22 -10.12 -1.46
CA VAL A 107 21.25 -9.08 -1.41
C VAL A 107 20.63 -7.78 -1.89
N LYS A 108 20.88 -6.69 -1.16
CA LYS A 108 20.47 -5.35 -1.59
C LYS A 108 21.23 -4.96 -2.86
N GLN A 109 20.50 -4.71 -3.93
CA GLN A 109 21.06 -4.26 -5.20
C GLN A 109 20.91 -2.75 -5.39
N GLU A 110 21.94 -2.14 -5.97
CA GLU A 110 21.85 -0.78 -6.52
C GLU A 110 20.92 -0.77 -7.73
N ARG A 111 20.12 0.29 -7.85
CA ARG A 111 19.10 0.42 -8.89
C ARG A 111 18.75 1.88 -9.12
N GLU A 112 18.21 2.18 -10.29
CA GLU A 112 17.68 3.52 -10.59
C GLU A 112 16.46 3.86 -9.72
N LYS A 113 16.20 5.16 -9.55
CA LYS A 113 15.07 5.71 -8.75
C LYS A 113 13.75 5.03 -9.09
N PHE A 114 13.51 4.76 -10.38
CA PHE A 114 12.31 4.11 -10.91
C PHE A 114 12.67 2.78 -11.55
N THR A 115 12.60 1.71 -10.78
CA THR A 115 12.89 0.34 -11.26
C THR A 115 11.61 -0.49 -11.18
N PRO A 116 11.15 -1.09 -12.29
CA PRO A 116 9.95 -1.93 -12.30
C PRO A 116 9.95 -3.03 -11.24
N CYS A 117 8.81 -3.20 -10.58
CA CYS A 117 8.53 -4.32 -9.70
C CYS A 117 8.59 -5.64 -10.49
N PRO A 118 9.13 -6.74 -9.94
CA PRO A 118 9.19 -8.04 -10.61
C PRO A 118 7.82 -8.58 -11.02
N PHE A 119 6.76 -8.15 -10.33
CA PHE A 119 5.36 -8.51 -10.59
C PHE A 119 4.61 -7.50 -11.48
N LEU A 120 5.29 -6.50 -12.06
CA LEU A 120 4.71 -5.67 -13.12
C LEU A 120 4.77 -6.44 -14.45
N LYS A 121 3.64 -6.98 -14.91
CA LYS A 121 3.54 -7.75 -16.16
C LYS A 121 2.51 -7.11 -17.09
N SER A 122 2.90 -6.87 -18.34
CA SER A 122 2.02 -6.29 -19.37
C SER A 122 1.29 -5.02 -18.92
N GLY A 123 1.97 -4.14 -18.18
CA GLY A 123 1.39 -2.90 -17.67
C GLY A 123 0.43 -3.07 -16.49
N ALA A 124 0.34 -4.24 -15.85
CA ALA A 124 -0.48 -4.44 -14.67
C ALA A 124 0.27 -5.23 -13.57
N CYS A 125 -0.13 -5.03 -12.32
CA CYS A 125 0.38 -5.82 -11.21
C CYS A 125 -0.20 -7.25 -11.29
N SER A 126 0.65 -8.25 -11.51
CA SER A 126 0.23 -9.66 -11.57
C SER A 126 -0.18 -10.22 -10.21
N ILE A 127 0.13 -9.53 -9.12
CA ILE A 127 -0.21 -9.89 -7.74
C ILE A 127 -1.18 -8.90 -7.10
N TYR A 128 -2.03 -8.23 -7.88
CA TYR A 128 -2.87 -7.12 -7.41
C TYR A 128 -3.66 -7.45 -6.12
N ASP A 129 -4.22 -8.66 -6.05
CA ASP A 129 -5.02 -9.13 -4.91
C ASP A 129 -4.15 -9.63 -3.74
N ALA A 130 -2.86 -9.90 -3.99
CA ALA A 130 -1.86 -10.29 -3.01
C ALA A 130 -0.84 -9.17 -2.70
N ARG A 131 -1.14 -7.92 -3.10
CA ARG A 131 -0.26 -6.77 -2.87
C ARG A 131 0.15 -6.65 -1.39
N PRO A 132 1.40 -6.25 -1.11
CA PRO A 132 1.87 -6.03 0.24
C PRO A 132 1.22 -4.78 0.85
N PHE A 133 1.39 -4.63 2.16
CA PHE A 133 0.84 -3.58 2.99
C PHE A 133 1.14 -2.18 2.44
N VAL A 134 2.39 -1.93 2.06
CA VAL A 134 2.81 -0.64 1.50
C VAL A 134 2.09 -0.32 0.20
N CYS A 135 1.85 -1.31 -0.66
CA CYS A 135 1.12 -1.13 -1.92
C CYS A 135 -0.40 -0.96 -1.69
N ARG A 136 -0.98 -1.62 -0.68
CA ARG A 136 -2.41 -1.48 -0.36
C ARG A 136 -2.74 -0.11 0.21
N ARG A 137 -1.86 0.47 1.03
CA ARG A 137 -2.07 1.79 1.64
C ARG A 137 -1.62 2.97 0.75
N HIS A 138 -0.84 2.72 -0.30
CA HIS A 138 -0.37 3.77 -1.20
C HIS A 138 -1.45 4.11 -2.23
N VAL A 139 -2.20 5.18 -1.96
CA VAL A 139 -3.25 5.71 -2.83
C VAL A 139 -3.07 7.21 -2.98
N THR A 140 -3.27 7.75 -4.19
CA THR A 140 -3.36 9.20 -4.40
C THR A 140 -4.80 9.66 -4.24
N MET A 141 -5.01 10.85 -3.68
CA MET A 141 -6.33 11.47 -3.55
C MET A 141 -6.58 12.56 -4.59
N THR A 142 -5.66 12.75 -5.54
CA THR A 142 -5.80 13.70 -6.66
C THR A 142 -6.85 13.22 -7.67
N GLU A 143 -7.28 14.09 -8.58
CA GLU A 143 -8.27 13.73 -9.63
C GLU A 143 -7.76 12.64 -10.58
N THR A 144 -6.48 12.70 -10.94
CA THR A 144 -5.82 11.75 -11.84
C THR A 144 -4.55 11.20 -11.20
N ASN A 145 -3.97 10.17 -11.81
CA ASN A 145 -2.71 9.55 -11.39
C ASN A 145 -1.45 10.27 -11.93
N GLU A 146 -1.59 11.49 -12.46
CA GLU A 146 -0.51 12.30 -13.05
C GLU A 146 0.68 12.47 -12.09
N TRP A 147 0.40 12.67 -10.81
CA TRP A 147 1.41 12.90 -9.76
C TRP A 147 2.13 11.62 -9.31
N CYS A 148 1.65 10.46 -9.77
CA CYS A 148 2.34 9.20 -9.56
C CYS A 148 3.32 8.86 -10.70
N LYS A 149 3.29 9.61 -11.81
CA LYS A 149 4.19 9.33 -12.94
C LYS A 149 5.65 9.67 -12.58
N PRO A 150 6.64 8.91 -13.06
CA PRO A 150 8.06 9.15 -12.75
C PRO A 150 8.54 10.59 -12.93
N GLU A 151 7.97 11.33 -13.88
CA GLU A 151 8.34 12.72 -14.18
C GLU A 151 7.91 13.71 -13.08
N ASN A 152 6.89 13.37 -12.30
CA ASN A 152 6.31 14.22 -11.25
C ASN A 152 6.49 13.62 -9.84
N ALA A 153 6.74 12.32 -9.76
CA ALA A 153 6.80 11.56 -8.53
C ALA A 153 7.94 12.02 -7.61
N PHE A 154 7.64 12.14 -6.32
CA PHE A 154 8.57 12.56 -5.26
C PHE A 154 9.04 14.03 -5.32
N GLU A 155 8.59 14.81 -6.31
CA GLU A 155 8.90 16.24 -6.39
C GLU A 155 7.95 17.09 -5.52
N TYR A 156 6.77 16.55 -5.20
CA TYR A 156 5.70 17.22 -4.47
C TYR A 156 5.11 16.33 -3.37
N SER A 157 4.52 16.96 -2.36
CA SER A 157 3.87 16.27 -1.24
C SER A 157 2.37 16.40 -1.30
N PHE A 158 1.65 15.29 -1.14
CA PHE A 158 0.19 15.26 -1.07
C PHE A 158 -0.26 14.65 0.26
N PRO A 159 -1.50 14.91 0.72
CA PRO A 159 -2.09 14.20 1.85
C PRO A 159 -2.07 12.69 1.59
N LEU A 160 -1.49 11.93 2.50
CA LEU A 160 -1.43 10.48 2.42
C LEU A 160 -2.51 9.86 3.31
N LEU A 161 -3.22 8.86 2.76
CA LEU A 161 -4.16 8.07 3.53
C LEU A 161 -3.42 7.28 4.61
N SER A 162 -3.90 7.37 5.85
CA SER A 162 -3.34 6.65 6.98
C SER A 162 -4.45 6.24 7.93
N PHE A 163 -4.36 4.98 8.39
CA PHE A 163 -5.26 4.38 9.37
C PHE A 163 -4.41 3.90 10.55
N THR A 164 -4.64 4.49 11.72
CA THR A 164 -3.77 4.35 12.90
C THR A 164 -3.68 2.91 13.38
N GLU A 165 -4.82 2.26 13.62
CA GLU A 165 -4.85 0.90 14.18
C GLU A 165 -4.50 -0.15 13.13
N ILE A 166 -4.66 0.14 11.83
CA ILE A 166 -4.15 -0.70 10.74
C ILE A 166 -2.61 -0.70 10.71
N ASN A 167 -1.98 0.48 10.77
CA ASN A 167 -0.52 0.59 10.81
C ASN A 167 0.04 -0.15 12.03
N LYS A 168 -0.55 0.11 13.20
CA LYS A 168 -0.19 -0.57 14.45
C LYS A 168 -0.37 -2.08 14.38
N SER A 169 -1.47 -2.56 13.78
CA SER A 169 -1.71 -4.00 13.59
C SER A 169 -0.63 -4.64 12.73
N TYR A 170 -0.26 -4.00 11.63
CA TYR A 170 0.78 -4.50 10.73
C TYR A 170 2.13 -4.58 11.44
N ASP A 171 2.51 -3.55 12.20
CA ASP A 171 3.75 -3.56 12.97
C ASP A 171 3.77 -4.66 14.03
N LEU A 172 2.66 -4.87 14.75
CA LEU A 172 2.53 -5.97 15.71
C LEU A 172 2.63 -7.34 15.05
N ILE A 173 1.99 -7.53 13.90
CA ILE A 173 2.07 -8.77 13.10
C ILE A 173 3.51 -9.05 12.65
N ARG A 174 4.23 -8.02 12.20
CA ARG A 174 5.63 -8.16 11.79
C ARG A 174 6.52 -8.60 12.94
N VAL A 175 6.37 -7.97 14.10
CA VAL A 175 7.12 -8.36 15.31
C VAL A 175 6.76 -9.80 15.72
N GLU A 176 5.48 -10.14 15.71
CA GLU A 176 4.99 -11.50 16.03
C GLU A 176 5.51 -12.56 15.05
N SER A 177 5.74 -12.22 13.77
CA SER A 177 6.30 -13.16 12.79
C SER A 177 7.77 -13.53 13.01
N GLY A 178 8.45 -12.92 13.98
CA GLY A 178 9.82 -13.28 14.37
C GLY A 178 10.93 -12.66 13.52
N ASN A 179 10.59 -11.92 12.45
CA ASN A 179 11.56 -11.15 11.66
C ASN A 179 11.01 -9.75 11.34
N PRO A 180 11.44 -8.70 12.06
CA PRO A 180 10.91 -7.35 11.87
C PRO A 180 11.53 -6.63 10.67
N SER A 181 12.60 -7.17 10.06
CA SER A 181 13.32 -6.52 8.97
C SER A 181 12.43 -6.33 7.74
N LEU A 182 12.67 -5.21 7.07
CA LEU A 182 12.03 -4.89 5.80
C LEU A 182 13.07 -4.94 4.69
N VAL A 183 12.70 -5.59 3.59
CA VAL A 183 13.54 -5.72 2.39
C VAL A 183 12.77 -5.28 1.17
N ASP A 184 13.45 -4.76 0.15
CA ASP A 184 12.76 -4.34 -1.06
C ASP A 184 12.28 -5.55 -1.88
N ILE A 185 11.04 -5.51 -2.39
CA ILE A 185 10.44 -6.59 -3.18
C ILE A 185 11.32 -7.03 -4.37
N ARG A 186 12.08 -6.10 -4.94
CA ARG A 186 12.97 -6.33 -6.09
C ARG A 186 14.30 -6.98 -5.68
N ASP A 187 14.66 -6.95 -4.41
CA ASP A 187 15.77 -7.75 -3.86
C ASP A 187 15.31 -9.18 -3.58
N VAL A 188 14.06 -9.35 -3.16
CA VAL A 188 13.48 -10.66 -2.81
C VAL A 188 13.18 -11.52 -4.03
N PHE A 189 12.49 -10.96 -5.03
CA PHE A 189 12.03 -11.64 -6.25
C PHE A 189 12.74 -11.06 -7.48
#